data_AF-A0A2E0Y6J9-F1
#
_entry.id   AF-A0A2E0Y6J9-F1
#
_cell.length_a   1.000
_cell.length_b   1.000
_cell.length_c   1.000
_cell.angle_alpha   90.00
_cell.angle_beta   90.00
_cell.angle_gamma   90.00
#
_symmetry.space_group_name_H-M   'P 1'
#
loop_
_entity.id
_entity.type
_entity.pdbx_description
1 polymer ?
#
loop_
_entity_poly.entity_id
_entity_poly.type
_entity_poly.pdbx_seq_one_letter_code
_entity_poly.pdbx_strand_id
1 'polypeptide(L)'
;MSSRVLVALRVEASQQDAFDVFVDDIGEWWRANPLFRTGARRPGRMHLARGRGGALTETTPDGEICEIGRVLHWEPPERLTLSWHQPDFPDGLTTEVDVHFERIGETITRVRVEHRGFHRVPADSAARHGFPDGPLQLRLAEWWRDLLGALARRCAERAG
;
A
#
# COMPACT_ATOMS: atom_id res chain seq x y z
N MET A 1 -19.88 -11.06 -3.33
CA MET A 1 -18.77 -11.41 -2.41
C MET A 1 -17.76 -10.27 -2.44
N SER A 2 -17.23 -9.82 -1.31
CA SER A 2 -16.22 -8.77 -1.29
C SER A 2 -14.88 -9.33 -1.78
N SER A 3 -14.33 -8.78 -2.86
CA SER A 3 -12.97 -9.10 -3.30
C SER A 3 -11.94 -8.59 -2.29
N ARG A 4 -10.98 -9.42 -1.91
CA ARG A 4 -9.85 -9.02 -1.09
C ARG A 4 -8.62 -9.86 -1.38
N VAL A 5 -7.46 -9.26 -1.20
CA VAL A 5 -6.19 -9.97 -1.09
C VAL A 5 -5.61 -9.72 0.29
N LEU A 6 -4.95 -10.72 0.86
CA LEU A 6 -4.27 -10.62 2.14
C LEU A 6 -2.86 -11.16 1.98
N VAL A 7 -1.88 -10.35 2.39
CA VAL A 7 -0.47 -10.71 2.39
C VAL A 7 0.11 -10.38 3.75
N ALA A 8 0.91 -11.28 4.32
CA ALA A 8 1.56 -11.05 5.59
C ALA A 8 2.99 -11.58 5.58
N LEU A 9 3.94 -10.73 5.98
CA LEU A 9 5.36 -11.08 6.12
C LEU A 9 5.83 -10.76 7.54
N ARG A 10 6.86 -11.49 8.00
CA ARG A 10 7.62 -11.13 9.19
C ARG A 10 8.75 -10.18 8.80
N VAL A 11 8.94 -9.14 9.61
CA VAL A 11 9.97 -8.13 9.47
C VAL A 11 10.81 -8.12 10.74
N GLU A 12 12.13 -8.11 10.58
CA GLU A 12 13.11 -8.02 11.68
C GLU A 12 13.22 -6.58 12.16
N ALA A 13 12.17 -6.11 12.83
CA ALA A 13 12.12 -4.81 13.50
C ALA A 13 11.10 -4.84 14.64
N SER A 14 11.26 -3.93 15.60
CA SER A 14 10.23 -3.70 16.61
C SER A 14 8.93 -3.23 15.94
N GLN A 15 7.81 -3.38 16.64
CA GLN A 15 6.50 -2.97 16.12
C GLN A 15 6.47 -1.47 15.76
N GLN A 16 7.12 -0.64 16.59
CA GLN A 16 7.21 0.80 16.37
C GLN A 16 8.06 1.12 15.15
N ASP A 17 9.23 0.48 15.01
CA ASP A 17 10.14 0.73 13.88
C ASP A 17 9.51 0.30 12.55
N ALA A 18 8.83 -0.86 12.52
CA ALA A 18 8.12 -1.32 11.33
C ALA A 18 7.01 -0.35 10.91
N PHE A 19 6.27 0.21 11.88
CA PHE A 19 5.25 1.23 11.64
C PHE A 19 5.86 2.53 11.09
N ASP A 20 6.92 3.03 11.73
CA ASP A 20 7.56 4.28 11.32
C ASP A 20 8.25 4.16 9.95
N VAL A 21 8.89 3.03 9.64
CA VAL A 21 9.40 2.76 8.28
C VAL A 21 8.27 2.66 7.27
N PHE A 22 7.14 2.03 7.60
CA PHE A 22 6.01 1.98 6.70
C PHE A 22 5.52 3.37 6.31
N VAL A 23 5.41 4.27 7.29
CA VAL A 23 4.82 5.59 7.10
C VAL A 23 5.84 6.61 6.59
N ASP A 24 6.95 6.78 7.31
CA ASP A 24 7.89 7.88 7.09
C ASP A 24 8.85 7.57 5.92
N ASP A 25 9.14 6.29 5.70
CA ASP A 25 10.06 5.83 4.64
C ASP A 25 9.32 5.26 3.42
N ILE A 26 8.01 5.52 3.26
CA ILE A 26 7.22 5.01 2.12
C ILE A 26 7.82 5.33 0.77
N GLY A 27 8.48 6.48 0.63
CA GLY A 27 9.17 6.86 -0.60
C GLY A 27 10.39 5.98 -0.94
N GLU A 28 10.94 5.25 0.02
CA GLU A 28 12.15 4.42 -0.15
C GLU A 28 11.84 2.94 -0.40
N TRP A 29 10.80 2.41 0.26
CA TRP A 29 10.44 1.00 0.09
C TRP A 29 9.37 0.76 -0.98
N TRP A 30 8.53 1.75 -1.30
CA TRP A 30 7.48 1.58 -2.29
C TRP A 30 8.04 1.30 -3.69
N ARG A 31 7.47 0.31 -4.38
CA ARG A 31 7.85 -0.08 -5.74
C ARG A 31 6.63 -0.03 -6.65
N ALA A 32 6.66 0.87 -7.62
CA ALA A 32 5.58 0.99 -8.60
C ALA A 32 5.43 -0.30 -9.42
N ASN A 33 4.19 -0.58 -9.82
CA ASN A 33 3.84 -1.71 -10.66
C ASN A 33 3.05 -1.21 -11.88
N PRO A 34 3.42 -1.61 -13.12
CA PRO A 34 2.70 -1.17 -14.33
C PRO A 34 1.21 -1.50 -14.35
N LEU A 35 0.78 -2.57 -13.67
CA LEU A 35 -0.63 -2.97 -13.57
C LEU A 35 -1.39 -2.19 -12.50
N PHE A 36 -0.71 -1.78 -11.42
CA PHE A 36 -1.32 -1.12 -10.28
C PHE A 36 -0.76 0.27 -10.07
N ARG A 37 -0.71 1.04 -11.15
CA ARG A 37 -0.11 2.37 -11.15
C ARG A 37 -0.80 3.28 -10.15
N THR A 38 0.04 4.00 -9.44
CA THR A 38 -0.29 5.22 -8.72
C THR A 38 0.08 6.39 -9.65
N GLY A 39 -0.72 7.45 -9.69
CA GLY A 39 -0.34 8.71 -10.36
C GLY A 39 0.05 8.63 -11.85
N ALA A 40 1.04 9.44 -12.24
CA ALA A 40 1.40 9.71 -13.63
C ALA A 40 2.05 8.51 -14.36
N ARG A 41 2.35 8.69 -15.67
CA ARG A 41 2.94 7.64 -16.51
C ARG A 41 4.34 7.20 -16.05
N ARG A 42 5.06 8.04 -15.31
CA ARG A 42 6.38 7.73 -14.75
C ARG A 42 6.24 7.58 -13.23
N PRO A 43 6.75 6.48 -12.63
CA PRO A 43 6.75 6.30 -11.18
C PRO A 43 7.39 7.48 -10.47
N GLY A 44 6.70 8.00 -9.46
CA GLY A 44 7.17 9.04 -8.56
C GLY A 44 7.61 8.50 -7.21
N ARG A 45 7.95 9.43 -6.30
CA ARG A 45 8.25 9.11 -4.90
C ARG A 45 6.99 9.26 -4.05
N MET A 46 6.66 8.21 -3.29
CA MET A 46 5.52 8.21 -2.38
C MET A 46 5.79 9.05 -1.12
N HIS A 47 4.72 9.62 -0.57
CA HIS A 47 4.71 10.25 0.74
C HIS A 47 3.37 9.96 1.44
N LEU A 48 3.43 9.73 2.75
CA LEU A 48 2.26 9.52 3.59
C LEU A 48 2.32 10.49 4.77
N ALA A 49 1.37 11.42 4.83
CA ALA A 49 1.24 12.28 6.00
C ALA A 49 0.69 11.48 7.20
N ARG A 50 1.28 11.69 8.38
CA ARG A 50 0.84 11.02 9.62
C ARG A 50 -0.55 11.49 10.06
N GLY A 51 -1.27 10.62 10.75
CA GLY A 51 -2.54 10.96 11.40
C GLY A 51 -3.77 10.66 10.55
N ARG A 52 -4.94 10.60 11.21
CA ARG A 52 -6.23 10.45 10.53
C ARG A 52 -6.47 11.62 9.56
N GLY A 53 -6.84 11.31 8.33
CA GLY A 53 -7.03 12.28 7.25
C GLY A 53 -5.74 12.66 6.50
N GLY A 54 -4.58 12.15 6.92
CA GLY A 54 -3.31 12.37 6.24
C GLY A 54 -3.34 11.88 4.78
N ALA A 55 -2.78 12.65 3.87
CA ALA A 55 -2.78 12.34 2.45
C ALA A 55 -1.68 11.31 2.11
N LEU A 56 -2.02 10.34 1.26
CA LEU A 56 -1.09 9.50 0.52
C LEU A 56 -0.90 10.14 -0.85
N THR A 57 0.31 10.58 -1.15
CA THR A 57 0.64 11.29 -2.39
C THR A 57 1.82 10.67 -3.10
N GLU A 58 1.88 10.84 -4.41
CA GLU A 58 3.06 10.55 -5.23
C GLU A 58 3.54 11.84 -5.88
N THR A 59 4.85 12.12 -5.74
CA THR A 59 5.51 13.23 -6.43
C THR A 59 6.22 12.67 -7.65
N THR A 60 5.81 13.09 -8.85
CA THR A 60 6.41 12.65 -10.10
C THR A 60 7.81 13.24 -10.28
N PRO A 61 8.64 12.71 -11.20
CA PRO A 61 9.95 13.27 -11.50
C PRO A 61 9.92 14.75 -11.96
N ASP A 62 8.78 15.19 -12.52
CA ASP A 62 8.57 16.56 -12.97
C ASP A 62 8.07 17.49 -11.84
N GLY A 63 7.92 16.96 -10.62
CA GLY A 63 7.52 17.70 -9.42
C GLY A 63 6.01 17.81 -9.20
N GLU A 64 5.19 17.21 -10.06
CA GLU A 64 3.73 17.16 -9.89
C GLU A 64 3.36 16.25 -8.72
N ILE A 65 2.43 16.69 -7.87
CA ILE A 65 1.94 15.91 -6.72
C ILE A 65 0.54 15.40 -7.02
N CYS A 66 0.38 14.08 -7.05
CA CYS A 66 -0.90 13.42 -7.20
C CYS A 66 -1.33 12.80 -5.86
N GLU A 67 -2.54 13.10 -5.40
CA GLU A 67 -3.13 12.39 -4.27
C GLU A 67 -3.70 11.05 -4.72
N ILE A 68 -3.33 9.99 -4.00
CA ILE A 68 -3.71 8.60 -4.29
C ILE A 68 -4.71 8.09 -3.26
N GLY A 69 -4.76 8.72 -2.09
CA GLY A 69 -5.62 8.28 -1.01
C GLY A 69 -5.41 9.06 0.26
N ARG A 70 -6.11 8.64 1.32
CA ARG A 70 -6.05 9.26 2.64
C ARG A 70 -6.12 8.23 3.74
N VAL A 71 -5.55 8.55 4.89
CA VAL A 71 -5.68 7.76 6.12
C VAL A 71 -7.11 7.82 6.64
N LEU A 72 -7.81 6.69 6.63
CA LEU A 72 -9.15 6.52 7.17
C LEU A 72 -9.12 6.17 8.66
N HIS A 73 -8.19 5.30 9.06
CA HIS A 73 -7.97 4.87 10.44
C HIS A 73 -6.49 5.02 10.79
N TRP A 74 -6.21 5.44 12.03
CA TRP A 74 -4.85 5.74 12.49
C TRP A 74 -4.71 5.35 13.97
N GLU A 75 -4.05 4.23 14.22
CA GLU A 75 -3.87 3.63 15.55
C GLU A 75 -2.39 3.18 15.69
N PRO A 76 -1.43 4.11 15.74
CA PRO A 76 -0.02 3.77 15.82
C PRO A 76 0.34 3.08 17.16
N PRO A 77 1.24 2.09 17.16
CA PRO A 77 1.89 1.48 16.00
C PRO A 77 1.09 0.31 15.40
N GLU A 78 -0.11 0.03 15.87
CA GLU A 78 -0.83 -1.22 15.63
C GLU A 78 -1.48 -1.30 14.24
N ARG A 79 -2.03 -0.20 13.74
CA ARG A 79 -2.86 -0.23 12.54
C ARG A 79 -2.97 1.11 11.83
N LEU A 80 -3.09 1.05 10.51
CA LEU A 80 -3.66 2.13 9.71
C LEU A 80 -4.51 1.57 8.57
N THR A 81 -5.49 2.34 8.13
CA THR A 81 -6.25 2.04 6.90
C THR A 81 -6.16 3.22 5.95
N LEU A 82 -5.89 2.97 4.68
CA LEU A 82 -5.83 3.96 3.62
C LEU A 82 -7.03 3.76 2.68
N SER A 83 -7.68 4.85 2.26
CA SER A 83 -8.38 4.83 0.99
C SER A 83 -7.35 4.74 -0.13
N TRP A 84 -7.77 4.14 -1.24
CA TRP A 84 -6.91 3.89 -2.37
C TRP A 84 -7.64 4.22 -3.67
N HIS A 85 -7.05 5.08 -4.48
CA HIS A 85 -7.55 5.49 -5.77
C HIS A 85 -6.47 5.28 -6.83
N GLN A 86 -6.86 4.70 -7.97
CA GLN A 86 -5.99 4.61 -9.15
C GLN A 86 -6.52 5.56 -10.22
N PRO A 87 -5.65 6.17 -11.04
CA PRO A 87 -6.08 7.07 -12.12
C PRO A 87 -7.09 6.43 -13.08
N ASP A 88 -7.03 5.11 -13.26
CA ASP A 88 -7.90 4.36 -14.16
C ASP A 88 -9.24 3.92 -13.50
N PHE A 89 -9.46 4.27 -12.23
CA PHE A 89 -10.75 4.02 -11.56
C PHE A 89 -11.80 5.05 -12.00
N PRO A 90 -13.09 4.64 -12.08
CA PRO A 90 -14.19 5.59 -12.24
C PRO A 90 -14.19 6.65 -11.14
N ASP A 91 -14.65 7.85 -11.47
CA ASP A 91 -14.75 8.97 -10.53
C ASP A 91 -15.51 8.57 -9.25
N GLY A 92 -14.95 8.93 -8.10
CA GLY A 92 -15.53 8.62 -6.79
C GLY A 92 -15.37 7.17 -6.32
N LEU A 93 -14.78 6.29 -7.13
CA LEU A 93 -14.47 4.92 -6.72
C LEU A 93 -13.13 4.87 -5.99
N THR A 94 -13.16 4.29 -4.79
CA THR A 94 -11.97 3.96 -4.00
C THR A 94 -12.02 2.52 -3.51
N THR A 95 -10.85 1.90 -3.43
CA THR A 95 -10.59 0.68 -2.66
C THR A 95 -9.97 1.04 -1.32
N GLU A 96 -9.69 0.04 -0.49
CA GLU A 96 -9.10 0.25 0.83
C GLU A 96 -7.92 -0.69 1.06
N VAL A 97 -6.88 -0.17 1.71
CA VAL A 97 -5.70 -0.91 2.16
C VAL A 97 -5.65 -0.84 3.68
N ASP A 98 -5.85 -1.97 4.35
CA ASP A 98 -5.81 -2.08 5.80
C ASP A 98 -4.53 -2.79 6.22
N VAL A 99 -3.75 -2.12 7.06
CA VAL A 99 -2.40 -2.56 7.45
C VAL A 99 -2.35 -2.74 8.95
N HIS A 100 -1.93 -3.92 9.38
CA HIS A 100 -1.70 -4.26 10.78
C HIS A 100 -0.24 -4.58 11.03
N PHE A 101 0.26 -4.14 12.18
CA PHE A 101 1.60 -4.41 12.68
C PHE A 101 1.47 -5.22 13.96
N GLU A 102 1.58 -6.53 13.83
CA GLU A 102 1.38 -7.48 14.93
C GLU A 102 2.75 -7.81 15.56
N ARG A 103 2.96 -7.40 16.81
CA ARG A 103 4.20 -7.68 17.54
C ARG A 103 4.43 -9.19 17.71
N ILE A 104 5.63 -9.66 17.40
CA ILE A 104 6.10 -11.03 17.65
C ILE A 104 7.42 -10.94 18.42
N GLY A 105 7.33 -10.82 19.75
CA GLY A 105 8.51 -10.57 20.59
C GLY A 105 9.00 -9.12 20.48
N GLU A 106 10.27 -8.88 20.82
CA GLU A 106 10.83 -7.52 20.90
C GLU A 106 11.31 -6.97 19.55
N THR A 107 11.86 -7.85 18.71
CA THR A 107 12.59 -7.47 17.47
C THR A 107 11.96 -8.00 16.19
N ILE A 108 10.79 -8.65 16.27
CA ILE A 108 10.08 -9.16 15.09
C ILE A 108 8.65 -8.64 15.09
N THR A 109 8.18 -8.22 13.92
CA THR A 109 6.81 -7.78 13.69
C THR A 109 6.24 -8.48 12.47
N ARG A 110 4.99 -8.95 12.54
CA ARG A 110 4.25 -9.38 11.36
C ARG A 110 3.49 -8.19 10.80
N VAL A 111 3.84 -7.79 9.59
CA VAL A 111 3.12 -6.77 8.83
C VAL A 111 2.12 -7.48 7.93
N ARG A 112 0.83 -7.20 8.12
CA ARG A 112 -0.28 -7.77 7.36
C ARG A 112 -0.98 -6.67 6.59
N VAL A 113 -1.12 -6.85 5.28
CA VAL A 113 -1.85 -5.96 4.39
C VAL A 113 -3.06 -6.70 3.85
N GLU A 114 -4.24 -6.10 3.98
CA GLU A 114 -5.46 -6.50 3.30
C GLU A 114 -5.88 -5.39 2.33
N HIS A 115 -5.93 -5.68 1.03
CA HIS A 115 -6.47 -4.75 0.03
C HIS A 115 -7.84 -5.26 -0.43
N ARG A 116 -8.89 -4.47 -0.14
CA ARG A 116 -10.30 -4.82 -0.37
C ARG A 116 -11.03 -3.79 -1.24
N GLY A 117 -12.15 -4.20 -1.82
CA GLY A 117 -13.05 -3.30 -2.57
C GLY A 117 -12.92 -3.35 -4.09
N PHE A 118 -11.96 -4.10 -4.64
CA PHE A 118 -11.76 -4.23 -6.10
C PHE A 118 -13.00 -4.73 -6.89
N HIS A 119 -13.90 -5.48 -6.27
CA HIS A 119 -15.16 -5.94 -6.85
C HIS A 119 -16.09 -4.79 -7.24
N ARG A 120 -15.89 -3.59 -6.65
CA ARG A 120 -16.61 -2.37 -7.01
C ARG A 120 -16.13 -1.80 -8.34
N VAL A 121 -14.88 -2.08 -8.74
CA VAL A 121 -14.32 -1.65 -10.03
C VAL A 121 -15.07 -2.40 -11.13
N PRO A 122 -15.71 -1.72 -12.09
CA PRO A 122 -16.46 -2.38 -13.17
C PRO A 122 -15.61 -3.38 -13.97
N ALA A 123 -16.23 -4.46 -14.45
CA ALA A 123 -15.52 -5.55 -15.14
C ALA A 123 -14.83 -5.11 -16.45
N ASP A 124 -15.41 -4.12 -17.11
CA ASP A 124 -14.95 -3.48 -18.33
C ASP A 124 -13.99 -2.29 -18.08
N SER A 125 -13.71 -1.96 -16.81
CA SER A 125 -12.78 -0.88 -16.48
C SER A 125 -11.35 -1.20 -16.92
N ALA A 126 -10.67 -0.21 -17.50
CA ALA A 126 -9.26 -0.29 -17.87
C ALA A 126 -8.36 -0.67 -16.68
N ALA A 127 -8.74 -0.33 -15.44
CA ALA A 127 -8.01 -0.70 -14.24
C ALA A 127 -7.90 -2.21 -14.00
N ARG A 128 -8.76 -3.02 -14.64
CA ARG A 128 -8.68 -4.48 -14.59
C ARG A 128 -7.76 -5.07 -15.66
N HIS A 129 -7.29 -4.28 -16.62
CA HIS A 129 -6.43 -4.71 -17.73
C HIS A 129 -6.97 -5.93 -18.50
N GLY A 130 -8.29 -6.07 -18.57
CA GLY A 130 -8.96 -7.22 -19.21
C GLY A 130 -8.83 -8.54 -18.44
N PHE A 131 -8.30 -8.54 -17.22
CA PHE A 131 -8.19 -9.75 -16.41
C PHE A 131 -9.52 -10.12 -15.72
N PRO A 132 -9.83 -11.42 -15.62
CA PRO A 132 -10.83 -11.91 -14.67
C PRO A 132 -10.38 -11.64 -13.21
N ASP A 133 -11.35 -11.66 -12.28
CA ASP A 133 -11.12 -11.30 -10.87
C ASP A 133 -10.01 -12.12 -10.20
N GLY A 134 -9.98 -13.45 -10.39
CA GLY A 134 -9.00 -14.33 -9.76
C GLY A 134 -7.55 -14.01 -10.15
N PRO A 135 -7.20 -14.01 -11.45
CA PRO A 135 -5.87 -13.60 -11.93
C PRO A 135 -5.48 -12.18 -11.51
N LEU A 136 -6.41 -11.22 -11.53
CA LEU A 136 -6.13 -9.85 -11.08
C LEU A 136 -5.77 -9.81 -9.58
N GLN A 137 -6.53 -10.54 -8.75
CA GLN A 137 -6.28 -10.66 -7.31
C GLN A 137 -4.94 -11.35 -7.04
N LEU A 138 -4.58 -12.41 -7.79
CA LEU A 138 -3.29 -13.06 -7.63
C LEU A 138 -2.13 -12.08 -7.89
N ARG A 139 -2.19 -11.32 -8.98
CA ARG A 139 -1.17 -10.31 -9.32
C ARG A 139 -1.08 -9.20 -8.29
N LEU A 140 -2.23 -8.78 -7.74
CA LEU A 140 -2.30 -7.79 -6.67
C LEU A 140 -1.62 -8.32 -5.39
N ALA A 141 -1.85 -9.59 -5.05
CA ALA A 141 -1.20 -10.24 -3.90
C ALA A 141 0.32 -10.39 -4.12
N GLU A 142 0.76 -10.77 -5.32
CA GLU A 142 2.18 -10.86 -5.67
C GLU A 142 2.88 -9.51 -5.53
N TRP A 143 2.27 -8.44 -6.02
CA TRP A 143 2.82 -7.10 -5.87
C TRP A 143 2.92 -6.66 -4.40
N TRP A 144 1.88 -6.90 -3.59
CA TRP A 144 1.95 -6.61 -2.15
C TRP A 144 3.03 -7.42 -1.43
N ARG A 145 3.27 -8.67 -1.84
CA ARG A 145 4.37 -9.49 -1.31
C ARG A 145 5.72 -8.84 -1.61
N ASP A 146 5.91 -8.35 -2.83
CA ASP A 146 7.15 -7.68 -3.23
C ASP A 146 7.36 -6.36 -2.46
N LEU A 147 6.29 -5.58 -2.27
CA LEU A 147 6.29 -4.37 -1.45
C LEU A 147 6.67 -4.64 0.00
N LEU A 148 6.06 -5.65 0.63
CA LEU A 148 6.40 -6.03 2.01
C LEU A 148 7.83 -6.59 2.12
N GLY A 149 8.35 -7.23 1.08
CA GLY A 149 9.77 -7.61 1.01
C GLY A 149 10.70 -6.40 0.93
N ALA A 150 10.33 -5.35 0.20
CA ALA A 150 11.08 -4.09 0.14
C ALA A 150 11.03 -3.33 1.48
N LEU A 151 9.86 -3.31 2.14
CA LEU A 151 9.70 -2.77 3.49
C LEU A 151 10.62 -3.50 4.48
N ALA A 152 10.66 -4.83 4.43
CA ALA A 152 11.50 -5.63 5.31
C ALA A 152 13.00 -5.31 5.16
N ARG A 153 13.47 -5.15 3.91
CA ARG A 153 14.85 -4.71 3.63
C ARG A 153 15.11 -3.31 4.20
N ARG A 154 14.18 -2.38 4.02
CA ARG A 154 14.32 -1.01 4.53
C ARG A 154 14.40 -0.97 6.07
N CYS A 155 13.63 -1.81 6.76
CA CYS A 155 13.72 -1.96 8.20
C CYS A 155 15.11 -2.47 8.64
N ALA A 156 15.65 -3.49 7.96
CA ALA A 156 16.97 -4.01 8.25
C ALA A 156 18.09 -2.97 8.01
N GLU A 157 17.98 -2.17 6.95
CA GLU A 157 18.92 -1.07 6.66
C GLU A 157 18.90 0.06 7.69
N ARG A 158 17.77 0.26 8.38
CA ARG A 158 17.64 1.30 9.43
C ARG A 158 18.20 0.83 10.79
N ALA A 159 18.30 -0.48 10.99
CA ALA A 159 18.77 -1.10 12.23
C ALA A 159 20.29 -1.34 12.25
N GLY A 160 20.95 -1.37 11.09
CA GLY A 160 22.40 -1.49 10.94
C GLY A 160 23.11 -0.14 10.88
#